data_AF-A0A1B9MSB1-F1
#
_entry.id   AF-A0A1B9MSB1-F1
#
_cell.length_a   1.000
_cell.length_b   1.000
_cell.length_c   1.000
_cell.angle_alpha   90.00
_cell.angle_beta   90.00
_cell.angle_gamma   90.00
#
_symmetry.space_group_name_H-M   'P 1'
#
loop_
_entity.id
_entity.type
_entity.pdbx_description
1 polymer ?
#
loop_
_entity_poly.entity_id
_entity_poly.type
_entity_poly.pdbx_seq_one_letter_code
_entity_poly.pdbx_strand_id
1 'polypeptide(L)'
;MKRFTILILFLLTMLVSACATKTQSEAWLTKEVKINLPMINLKQNYHDQQLLKFKYNDQENSIITLVDVNDNQLKVVGLSALGIRLFEIEYNGELINSKNNIFVKELPPPEQVLSDIMLSILPISEWQTVLPQGWQLVDRDLHRTLSDDKQQIIVDITYTEKASEHIRKPIQIEHHIFGYQITIQSMDTN
;
A
#
# COMPACT_ATOMS: atom_id res chain seq x y z
N MET A 1 31.80 46.71 -6.69
CA MET A 1 31.79 45.60 -5.70
C MET A 1 30.41 45.40 -5.07
N LYS A 2 29.77 46.40 -4.42
CA LYS A 2 28.43 46.25 -3.80
C LYS A 2 27.30 45.76 -4.72
N ARG A 3 27.28 46.15 -6.00
CA ARG A 3 26.27 45.69 -6.98
C ARG A 3 26.42 44.21 -7.37
N PHE A 4 27.64 43.67 -7.32
CA PHE A 4 27.92 42.27 -7.65
C PHE A 4 27.52 41.35 -6.48
N THR A 5 27.69 41.84 -5.24
CA THR A 5 27.23 41.15 -4.02
C THR A 5 25.71 41.01 -3.97
N ILE A 6 24.97 42.04 -4.42
CA ILE A 6 23.49 42.00 -4.49
C ILE A 6 23.02 40.98 -5.54
N LEU A 7 23.71 40.91 -6.69
CA LEU A 7 23.37 39.95 -7.75
C LEU A 7 23.61 38.50 -7.31
N ILE A 8 24.70 38.25 -6.58
CA ILE A 8 25.00 36.93 -5.99
C ILE A 8 23.97 36.56 -4.92
N LEU A 9 23.55 37.52 -4.09
CA LEU A 9 22.54 37.29 -3.06
C LEU A 9 21.17 36.94 -3.66
N PHE A 10 20.81 37.55 -4.81
CA PHE A 10 19.58 37.25 -5.55
C PHE A 10 19.62 35.90 -6.28
N LEU A 11 20.81 35.48 -6.74
CA LEU A 11 21.00 34.17 -7.37
C LEU A 11 20.98 33.04 -6.33
N LEU A 12 21.47 33.31 -5.12
CA LEU A 12 21.48 32.34 -4.01
C LEU A 12 20.09 32.08 -3.42
N THR A 13 19.17 33.06 -3.47
CA THR A 13 17.77 32.87 -3.03
C THR A 13 16.93 32.07 -4.03
N MET A 14 17.26 32.08 -5.32
CA MET A 14 16.56 31.25 -6.33
C MET A 14 16.91 29.76 -6.25
N LEU A 15 18.07 29.40 -5.68
CA LEU A 15 18.52 28.01 -5.56
C LEU A 15 17.85 27.22 -4.43
N VAL A 16 17.07 27.87 -3.55
CA VAL A 16 16.42 27.21 -2.40
C VAL A 16 14.99 26.74 -2.68
N SER A 17 14.43 27.04 -3.85
CA SER A 17 13.16 26.45 -4.32
C SER A 17 13.38 25.06 -4.94
N ALA A 18 14.29 24.26 -4.39
CA ALA A 18 14.29 22.83 -4.62
C ALA A 18 13.04 22.27 -3.93
N CYS A 19 11.96 22.09 -4.70
CA CYS A 19 10.77 21.39 -4.25
C CYS A 19 11.20 20.05 -3.65
N ALA A 20 11.17 19.95 -2.32
CA ALA A 20 10.99 18.67 -1.66
C ALA A 20 9.70 18.11 -2.24
N THR A 21 9.83 17.21 -3.21
CA THR A 21 8.69 16.54 -3.83
C THR A 21 8.12 15.64 -2.75
N LYS A 22 7.13 16.17 -2.03
CA LYS A 22 6.34 15.43 -1.05
C LYS A 22 5.79 14.22 -1.81
N THR A 23 6.25 13.00 -1.52
CA THR A 23 5.74 11.78 -2.16
C THR A 23 4.26 11.70 -1.81
N GLN A 24 3.41 12.07 -2.78
CA GLN A 24 1.97 12.02 -2.62
C GLN A 24 1.56 10.58 -2.29
N SER A 25 0.68 10.44 -1.30
CA SER A 25 0.22 9.15 -0.81
C SER A 25 -0.75 8.52 -1.80
N GLU A 26 -0.26 8.12 -2.96
CA GLU A 26 -1.07 7.65 -4.08
C GLU A 26 -0.73 6.22 -4.50
N ALA A 27 -1.74 5.49 -4.94
CA ALA A 27 -1.61 4.15 -5.49
C ALA A 27 -2.47 3.99 -6.75
N TRP A 28 -2.10 3.02 -7.59
CA TRP A 28 -2.84 2.71 -8.80
C TRP A 28 -3.87 1.62 -8.51
N LEU A 29 -5.11 1.84 -8.94
CA LEU A 29 -6.16 0.80 -8.95
C LEU A 29 -6.28 0.15 -10.33
N THR A 30 -6.07 0.92 -11.39
CA THR A 30 -5.94 0.42 -12.75
C THR A 30 -4.73 1.06 -13.44
N LYS A 31 -4.53 0.77 -14.73
CA LYS A 31 -3.50 1.43 -15.54
C LYS A 31 -3.81 2.91 -15.80
N GLU A 32 -5.07 3.33 -15.69
CA GLU A 32 -5.49 4.71 -15.90
C GLU A 32 -5.94 5.43 -14.62
N VAL A 33 -6.30 4.68 -13.56
CA VAL A 33 -6.89 5.24 -12.34
C VAL A 33 -5.89 5.18 -11.20
N LYS A 34 -5.49 6.37 -10.77
CA LYS A 34 -4.68 6.62 -9.57
C LYS A 34 -5.54 7.34 -8.53
N ILE A 35 -5.39 6.96 -7.27
CA ILE A 35 -6.12 7.56 -6.15
C ILE A 35 -5.15 7.96 -5.05
N ASN A 36 -5.62 8.81 -4.14
CA ASN A 36 -4.98 8.97 -2.84
C ASN A 36 -5.35 7.77 -1.95
N LEU A 37 -4.37 7.27 -1.20
CA LEU A 37 -4.61 6.32 -0.12
C LEU A 37 -5.43 7.00 0.98
N PRO A 38 -6.36 6.27 1.60
CA PRO A 38 -7.20 6.82 2.66
C PRO A 38 -6.43 6.97 3.96
N MET A 39 -6.94 7.81 4.86
CA MET A 39 -6.40 7.89 6.22
C MET A 39 -6.52 6.54 6.94
N ILE A 40 -5.58 6.28 7.84
CA ILE A 40 -5.63 5.10 8.71
C ILE A 40 -6.49 5.47 9.91
N ASN A 41 -7.59 4.75 10.10
CA ASN A 41 -8.47 4.91 11.26
C ASN A 41 -8.94 3.54 11.74
N LEU A 42 -8.04 2.83 12.43
CA LEU A 42 -8.34 1.56 13.06
C LEU A 42 -8.70 1.80 14.52
N LYS A 43 -9.77 1.15 14.98
CA LYS A 43 -10.20 1.19 16.41
C LYS A 43 -9.27 0.39 17.33
N GLN A 44 -8.33 -0.37 16.77
CA GLN A 44 -7.40 -1.24 17.47
C GLN A 44 -6.07 -1.31 16.72
N ASN A 45 -5.00 -1.67 17.42
CA ASN A 45 -3.71 -1.94 16.80
C ASN A 45 -3.76 -3.21 15.95
N TYR A 46 -2.94 -3.25 14.92
CA TYR A 46 -2.77 -4.42 14.05
C TYR A 46 -1.30 -4.77 13.97
N HIS A 47 -0.97 -6.03 14.22
CA HIS A 47 0.38 -6.57 14.03
C HIS A 47 0.24 -7.91 13.32
N ASP A 48 1.04 -8.13 12.28
CA ASP A 48 1.01 -9.36 11.52
C ASP A 48 2.36 -9.67 10.89
N GLN A 49 2.89 -10.85 11.18
CA GLN A 49 4.01 -11.44 10.45
C GLN A 49 3.48 -12.53 9.52
N GLN A 50 3.73 -12.38 8.23
CA GLN A 50 3.15 -13.24 7.21
C GLN A 50 4.12 -13.52 6.07
N LEU A 51 4.01 -14.71 5.49
CA LEU A 51 4.65 -15.07 4.23
C LEU A 51 3.69 -14.74 3.09
N LEU A 52 4.11 -13.84 2.22
CA LEU A 52 3.41 -13.48 0.99
C LEU A 52 4.03 -14.23 -0.19
N LYS A 53 3.20 -15.00 -0.90
CA LYS A 53 3.57 -15.65 -2.16
C LYS A 53 2.92 -14.92 -3.32
N PHE A 54 3.74 -14.16 -4.04
CA PHE A 54 3.34 -13.40 -5.22
C PHE A 54 3.44 -14.30 -6.45
N LYS A 55 2.35 -14.40 -7.21
CA LYS A 55 2.30 -15.05 -8.52
C LYS A 55 2.00 -14.02 -9.59
N TYR A 56 2.87 -13.92 -10.60
CA TYR A 56 2.70 -13.03 -11.75
C TYR A 56 3.37 -13.65 -12.99
N ASN A 57 2.65 -13.74 -14.12
CA ASN A 57 3.15 -14.33 -15.38
C ASN A 57 3.91 -15.67 -15.19
N ASP A 58 3.28 -16.62 -14.50
CA ASP A 58 3.82 -17.94 -14.14
C ASP A 58 5.07 -17.95 -13.23
N GLN A 59 5.57 -16.79 -12.83
CA GLN A 59 6.63 -16.67 -11.84
C GLN A 59 6.03 -16.57 -10.44
N GLU A 60 6.63 -17.27 -9.49
CA GLU A 60 6.27 -17.20 -8.07
C GLU A 60 7.47 -16.70 -7.26
N ASN A 61 7.23 -15.71 -6.41
CA ASN A 61 8.22 -15.18 -5.48
C ASN A 61 7.63 -15.09 -4.09
N SER A 62 8.44 -15.35 -3.07
CA SER A 62 8.01 -15.29 -1.68
C SER A 62 8.79 -14.24 -0.90
N ILE A 63 8.07 -13.45 -0.12
CA ILE A 63 8.65 -12.51 0.84
C ILE A 63 7.96 -12.65 2.19
N ILE A 64 8.70 -12.39 3.26
CA ILE A 64 8.13 -12.25 4.59
C ILE A 64 7.80 -10.76 4.77
N THR A 65 6.59 -10.44 5.20
CA THR A 65 6.21 -9.08 5.55
C THR A 65 5.85 -8.97 7.01
N LEU A 66 6.36 -7.91 7.63
CA LEU A 66 5.91 -7.43 8.94
C LEU A 66 5.01 -6.23 8.69
N VAL A 67 3.76 -6.32 9.13
CA VAL A 67 2.77 -5.24 9.04
C VAL A 67 2.44 -4.78 10.44
N ASP A 68 2.65 -3.50 10.69
CA ASP A 68 2.35 -2.85 11.96
C ASP A 68 1.44 -1.66 11.70
N VAL A 69 0.31 -1.60 12.41
CA VAL A 69 -0.54 -0.42 12.48
C VAL A 69 -0.75 -0.02 13.94
N ASN A 70 -0.21 1.13 14.31
CA ASN A 70 -0.32 1.71 15.64
C ASN A 70 -0.37 3.24 15.52
N ASP A 71 -1.14 3.91 16.39
CA ASP A 71 -1.23 5.38 16.43
C ASP A 71 -1.47 6.02 15.05
N ASN A 72 -2.36 5.41 14.25
CA ASN A 72 -2.70 5.83 12.88
C ASN A 72 -1.50 5.85 11.91
N GLN A 73 -0.41 5.14 12.24
CA GLN A 73 0.74 4.92 11.38
C GLN A 73 0.78 3.46 10.95
N LEU A 74 1.05 3.24 9.68
CA LEU A 74 1.23 1.92 9.09
C LEU A 74 2.68 1.77 8.66
N LYS A 75 3.32 0.71 9.12
CA LYS A 75 4.66 0.31 8.73
C LYS A 75 4.63 -1.07 8.08
N VAL A 76 5.30 -1.21 6.94
CA VAL A 76 5.53 -2.49 6.27
C VAL A 76 7.01 -2.71 6.08
N VAL A 77 7.52 -3.85 6.52
CA VAL A 77 8.88 -4.28 6.22
C VAL A 77 8.82 -5.55 5.38
N GLY A 78 9.38 -5.50 4.17
CA GLY A 78 9.51 -6.66 3.29
C GLY A 78 10.89 -7.28 3.41
N LEU A 79 10.95 -8.58 3.71
CA LEU A 79 12.17 -9.38 3.81
C LEU A 79 12.15 -10.51 2.77
N SER A 80 13.30 -10.82 2.20
CA SER A 80 13.49 -12.09 1.49
C SER A 80 13.34 -13.28 2.44
N ALA A 81 13.17 -14.49 1.90
CA ALA A 81 13.17 -15.72 2.70
C ALA A 81 14.47 -15.94 3.51
N LEU A 82 15.58 -15.28 3.13
CA LEU A 82 16.85 -15.32 3.86
C LEU A 82 16.98 -14.22 4.93
N GLY A 83 15.94 -13.41 5.16
CA GLY A 83 15.92 -12.32 6.14
C GLY A 83 16.55 -11.00 5.65
N ILE A 84 16.97 -10.92 4.38
CA ILE A 84 17.49 -9.67 3.79
C ILE A 84 16.34 -8.68 3.60
N ARG A 85 16.49 -7.44 4.07
CA ARG A 85 15.49 -6.38 3.92
C ARG A 85 15.43 -5.86 2.49
N LEU A 86 14.31 -6.12 1.81
CA LEU A 86 14.05 -5.71 0.44
C LEU A 86 13.53 -4.28 0.38
N PHE A 87 12.53 -3.97 1.20
CA PHE A 87 11.94 -2.64 1.30
C PHE A 87 11.39 -2.34 2.70
N GLU A 88 11.14 -1.07 2.95
CA GLU A 88 10.47 -0.56 4.14
C GLU A 88 9.55 0.60 3.73
N ILE A 89 8.31 0.56 4.19
CA ILE A 89 7.28 1.57 3.90
C ILE A 89 6.75 2.08 5.24
N GLU A 90 6.66 3.39 5.39
CA GLU A 90 5.97 4.05 6.48
C GLU A 90 4.92 5.01 5.90
N TYR A 91 3.69 4.88 6.38
CA TYR A 91 2.57 5.72 5.98
C TYR A 91 1.87 6.29 7.22
N ASN A 92 1.68 7.60 7.25
CA ASN A 92 1.12 8.32 8.41
C ASN A 92 -0.25 8.96 8.13
N GLY A 93 -0.93 8.58 7.05
CA GLY A 93 -2.16 9.23 6.59
C GLY A 93 -1.95 10.32 5.53
N GLU A 94 -0.76 10.91 5.45
CA GLU A 94 -0.46 11.96 4.45
C GLU A 94 0.73 11.65 3.55
N LEU A 95 1.71 10.93 4.08
CA LEU A 95 3.02 10.78 3.49
C LEU A 95 3.41 9.31 3.43
N ILE A 96 3.83 8.87 2.25
CA ILE A 96 4.50 7.60 2.08
C ILE A 96 6.01 7.85 2.09
N ASN A 97 6.70 7.25 3.04
CA ASN A 97 8.14 7.14 3.07
C ASN A 97 8.52 5.70 2.71
N SER A 98 9.11 5.53 1.52
CA SER A 98 9.42 4.23 0.94
C SER A 98 10.92 4.12 0.72
N LYS A 99 11.54 3.07 1.27
CA LYS A 99 12.95 2.75 1.09
C LYS A 99 13.07 1.42 0.37
N ASN A 100 13.52 1.46 -0.87
CA ASN A 100 13.83 0.27 -1.66
C ASN A 100 15.32 -0.04 -1.57
N ASN A 101 15.66 -1.11 -0.86
CA ASN A 101 17.04 -1.54 -0.71
C ASN A 101 17.46 -2.45 -1.87
N ILE A 102 16.54 -3.30 -2.35
CA ILE A 102 16.79 -4.27 -3.42
C ILE A 102 15.57 -4.34 -4.33
N PHE A 103 15.78 -4.12 -5.63
CA PHE A 103 14.74 -4.31 -6.64
C PHE A 103 14.58 -5.79 -6.97
N VAL A 104 13.35 -6.28 -6.92
CA VAL A 104 12.96 -7.63 -7.35
C VAL A 104 11.93 -7.46 -8.46
N LYS A 105 12.25 -7.94 -9.67
CA LYS A 105 11.55 -7.60 -10.91
C LYS A 105 10.08 -8.01 -10.91
N GLU A 106 9.76 -9.10 -10.24
CA GLU A 106 8.43 -9.71 -10.22
C GLU A 106 7.59 -9.30 -9.01
N LEU A 107 8.12 -8.44 -8.13
CA LEU A 107 7.32 -7.86 -7.04
C LEU A 107 6.64 -6.57 -7.52
N PRO A 108 5.38 -6.33 -7.12
CA PRO A 108 4.75 -5.03 -7.31
C PRO A 108 5.60 -3.92 -6.65
N PRO A 109 5.47 -2.66 -7.11
CA PRO A 109 6.03 -1.53 -6.40
C PRO A 109 5.55 -1.51 -4.94
N PRO A 110 6.38 -1.07 -3.98
CA PRO A 110 6.01 -1.05 -2.56
C PRO A 110 4.69 -0.31 -2.29
N GLU A 111 4.45 0.79 -2.99
CA GLU A 111 3.22 1.59 -2.86
C GLU A 111 1.98 0.78 -3.26
N GLN A 112 2.12 -0.15 -4.21
CA GLN A 112 1.06 -1.08 -4.58
C GLN A 112 0.83 -2.13 -3.48
N VAL A 113 1.91 -2.68 -2.91
CA VAL A 113 1.84 -3.60 -1.76
C VAL A 113 1.15 -2.93 -0.56
N LEU A 114 1.48 -1.66 -0.29
CA LEU A 114 0.81 -0.85 0.73
C LEU A 114 -0.70 -0.72 0.45
N SER A 115 -1.07 -0.39 -0.78
CA SER A 115 -2.48 -0.29 -1.20
C SER A 115 -3.24 -1.60 -0.98
N ASP A 116 -2.67 -2.73 -1.39
CA ASP A 116 -3.28 -4.06 -1.23
C ASP A 116 -3.48 -4.40 0.25
N ILE A 117 -2.48 -4.14 1.10
CA ILE A 117 -2.57 -4.32 2.55
C ILE A 117 -3.70 -3.44 3.11
N MET A 118 -3.72 -2.15 2.78
CA MET A 118 -4.73 -1.23 3.27
C MET A 118 -6.15 -1.61 2.80
N LEU A 119 -6.31 -2.07 1.55
CA LEU A 119 -7.58 -2.57 1.02
C LEU A 119 -8.06 -3.78 1.82
N SER A 120 -7.13 -4.62 2.28
CA SER A 120 -7.44 -5.85 3.01
C SER A 120 -7.81 -5.64 4.48
N ILE A 121 -7.28 -4.61 5.16
CA ILE A 121 -7.44 -4.44 6.62
C ILE A 121 -8.23 -3.20 7.05
N LEU A 122 -8.28 -2.14 6.24
CA LEU A 122 -8.98 -0.91 6.65
C LEU A 122 -10.51 -1.04 6.51
N PRO A 123 -11.30 -0.29 7.29
CA PRO A 123 -12.74 -0.21 7.12
C PRO A 123 -13.11 0.31 5.73
N ILE A 124 -14.24 -0.16 5.17
CA ILE A 124 -14.73 0.31 3.87
C ILE A 124 -14.98 1.82 3.86
N SER A 125 -15.42 2.38 4.98
CA SER A 125 -15.70 3.81 5.11
C SER A 125 -14.50 4.69 4.79
N GLU A 126 -13.29 4.26 5.11
CA GLU A 126 -12.06 5.01 4.80
C GLU A 126 -11.84 5.08 3.28
N TRP A 127 -12.05 3.96 2.58
CA TRP A 127 -11.94 3.88 1.12
C TRP A 127 -13.01 4.69 0.39
N GLN A 128 -14.24 4.73 0.89
CA GLN A 128 -15.35 5.48 0.26
C GLN A 128 -15.03 6.97 0.09
N THR A 129 -14.14 7.53 0.91
CA THR A 129 -13.76 8.96 0.83
C THR A 129 -12.80 9.28 -0.31
N VAL A 130 -12.08 8.26 -0.83
CA VAL A 130 -11.02 8.43 -1.84
C VAL A 130 -11.31 7.71 -3.15
N LEU A 131 -12.25 6.78 -3.17
CA LEU A 131 -12.63 6.06 -4.38
C LEU A 131 -13.31 6.99 -5.39
N PRO A 132 -13.07 6.80 -6.71
CA PRO A 132 -13.76 7.57 -7.73
C PRO A 132 -15.28 7.34 -7.71
N GLN A 133 -16.02 8.28 -8.28
CA GLN A 133 -17.47 8.14 -8.40
C GLN A 133 -17.84 6.84 -9.14
N GLY A 134 -18.82 6.10 -8.61
CA GLY A 134 -19.32 4.86 -9.19
C GLY A 134 -18.55 3.60 -8.76
N TRP A 135 -17.33 3.76 -8.24
CA TRP A 135 -16.56 2.64 -7.69
C TRP A 135 -17.15 2.14 -6.38
N GLN A 136 -17.04 0.84 -6.14
CA GLN A 136 -17.62 0.19 -4.97
C GLN A 136 -16.64 -0.79 -4.34
N LEU A 137 -16.46 -0.65 -3.03
CA LEU A 137 -15.82 -1.66 -2.19
C LEU A 137 -16.91 -2.34 -1.34
N VAL A 138 -17.12 -3.62 -1.58
CA VAL A 138 -18.14 -4.43 -0.89
C VAL A 138 -17.45 -5.50 -0.07
N ASP A 139 -17.83 -5.60 1.20
CA ASP A 139 -17.35 -6.61 2.12
C ASP A 139 -18.53 -7.48 2.58
N ARG A 140 -18.51 -8.77 2.22
CA ARG A 140 -19.59 -9.72 2.51
C ARG A 140 -19.03 -11.11 2.74
N ASP A 141 -19.53 -11.76 3.79
CA ASP A 141 -19.13 -13.13 4.16
C ASP A 141 -17.59 -13.23 4.25
N LEU A 142 -16.98 -14.04 3.40
CA LEU A 142 -15.54 -14.32 3.37
C LEU A 142 -14.79 -13.51 2.30
N HIS A 143 -15.46 -12.55 1.65
CA HIS A 143 -14.89 -11.84 0.51
C HIS A 143 -15.03 -10.33 0.65
N ARG A 144 -14.01 -9.62 0.15
CA ARG A 144 -14.07 -8.18 -0.09
C ARG A 144 -13.68 -7.91 -1.54
N THR A 145 -14.54 -7.20 -2.25
CA THR A 145 -14.41 -6.98 -3.70
C THR A 145 -14.43 -5.49 -3.98
N LEU A 146 -13.41 -5.01 -4.69
CA LEU A 146 -13.35 -3.67 -5.28
C LEU A 146 -13.77 -3.77 -6.75
N SER A 147 -14.75 -2.97 -7.15
CA SER A 147 -15.25 -2.88 -8.52
C SER A 147 -15.30 -1.43 -9.00
N ASP A 148 -15.10 -1.24 -10.30
CA ASP A 148 -15.18 0.09 -10.92
C ASP A 148 -16.64 0.53 -11.19
N ASP A 149 -16.78 1.69 -11.83
CA ASP A 149 -18.08 2.28 -12.21
C ASP A 149 -18.86 1.46 -13.24
N LYS A 150 -18.22 0.47 -13.87
CA LYS A 150 -18.82 -0.47 -14.83
C LYS A 150 -19.03 -1.86 -14.24
N GLN A 151 -18.87 -2.02 -12.92
CA GLN A 151 -18.95 -3.30 -12.22
C GLN A 151 -17.87 -4.31 -12.63
N GLN A 152 -16.80 -3.86 -13.28
CA GLN A 152 -15.63 -4.71 -13.50
C GLN A 152 -14.91 -4.90 -12.17
N ILE A 153 -14.61 -6.14 -11.82
CA ILE A 153 -13.87 -6.45 -10.60
C ILE A 153 -12.40 -6.08 -10.82
N ILE A 154 -11.86 -5.30 -9.89
CA ILE A 154 -10.49 -4.80 -9.88
C ILE A 154 -9.63 -5.61 -8.92
N VAL A 155 -10.14 -5.82 -7.70
CA VAL A 155 -9.46 -6.58 -6.64
C VAL A 155 -10.48 -7.47 -5.94
N ASP A 156 -10.12 -8.73 -5.71
CA ASP A 156 -10.82 -9.64 -4.79
C ASP A 156 -9.91 -10.04 -3.65
N ILE A 157 -10.44 -10.02 -2.43
CA ILE A 157 -9.74 -10.39 -1.21
C ILE A 157 -10.54 -11.49 -0.51
N THR A 158 -9.88 -12.57 -0.15
CA THR A 158 -10.48 -13.72 0.52
C THR A 158 -10.00 -13.81 1.96
N TYR A 159 -10.92 -14.15 2.87
CA TYR A 159 -10.70 -14.30 4.30
C TYR A 159 -11.18 -15.67 4.77
N THR A 160 -10.71 -16.11 5.94
CA THR A 160 -11.24 -17.30 6.65
C THR A 160 -12.41 -16.95 7.57
N GLU A 161 -12.52 -15.69 7.96
CA GLU A 161 -13.51 -15.20 8.92
C GLU A 161 -14.60 -14.36 8.23
N LYS A 162 -15.83 -14.50 8.72
CA LYS A 162 -16.94 -13.66 8.25
C LYS A 162 -16.72 -12.20 8.65
N ALA A 163 -17.25 -11.29 7.83
CA ALA A 163 -17.23 -9.86 8.12
C ALA A 163 -17.70 -9.56 9.55
N SER A 164 -16.90 -8.78 10.28
CA SER A 164 -17.14 -8.41 11.68
C SER A 164 -16.55 -7.02 11.96
N GLU A 165 -16.72 -6.52 13.19
CA GLU A 165 -16.07 -5.27 13.64
C GLU A 165 -14.57 -5.42 13.89
N HIS A 166 -14.05 -6.65 13.99
CA HIS A 166 -12.62 -6.90 14.15
C HIS A 166 -11.90 -6.85 12.80
N ILE A 167 -10.63 -6.46 12.82
CA ILE A 167 -9.76 -6.51 11.65
C ILE A 167 -9.54 -7.97 11.27
N ARG A 168 -9.91 -8.34 10.06
CA ARG A 168 -9.71 -9.69 9.53
C ARG A 168 -8.34 -9.80 8.86
N LYS A 169 -7.70 -10.96 9.02
CA LYS A 169 -6.48 -11.30 8.29
C LYS A 169 -6.84 -11.91 6.92
N PRO A 170 -6.42 -11.31 5.79
CA PRO A 170 -6.65 -11.89 4.47
C PRO A 170 -5.81 -13.16 4.28
N ILE A 171 -6.29 -14.08 3.46
CA ILE A 171 -5.54 -15.27 3.02
C ILE A 171 -5.17 -15.23 1.54
N GLN A 172 -5.85 -14.40 0.75
CA GLN A 172 -5.56 -14.21 -0.67
C GLN A 172 -5.99 -12.81 -1.11
N ILE A 173 -5.18 -12.19 -1.97
CA ILE A 173 -5.51 -10.99 -2.73
C ILE A 173 -5.30 -11.29 -4.22
N GLU A 174 -6.29 -11.03 -5.05
CA GLU A 174 -6.20 -11.16 -6.50
C GLU A 174 -6.46 -9.79 -7.13
N HIS A 175 -5.49 -9.28 -7.89
CA HIS A 175 -5.60 -8.01 -8.57
C HIS A 175 -5.79 -8.22 -10.08
N HIS A 176 -7.05 -8.19 -10.53
CA HIS A 176 -7.45 -8.59 -11.89
C HIS A 176 -6.87 -7.70 -13.00
N ILE A 177 -6.68 -6.41 -12.75
CA ILE A 177 -6.14 -5.47 -13.75
C ILE A 177 -4.62 -5.60 -13.94
N PHE A 178 -3.89 -5.85 -12.84
CA PHE A 178 -2.45 -6.04 -12.87
C PHE A 178 -2.03 -7.51 -13.01
N GLY A 179 -2.97 -8.44 -12.90
CA GLY A 179 -2.77 -9.86 -13.22
C GLY A 179 -1.92 -10.62 -12.21
N TYR A 180 -1.77 -10.12 -10.98
CA TYR A 180 -1.06 -10.82 -9.92
C TYR A 180 -2.00 -11.35 -8.85
N GLN A 181 -1.54 -12.40 -8.18
CA GLN A 181 -2.18 -12.99 -7.01
C GLN A 181 -1.16 -13.03 -5.86
N ILE A 182 -1.63 -12.72 -4.65
CA ILE A 182 -0.88 -12.82 -3.41
C ILE A 182 -1.57 -13.86 -2.54
N THR A 183 -0.90 -14.97 -2.25
CA THR A 183 -1.34 -15.92 -1.23
C THR A 183 -0.65 -15.57 0.09
N ILE A 184 -1.43 -15.52 1.16
CA ILE A 184 -1.01 -15.00 2.46
C ILE A 184 -1.03 -16.14 3.47
N GLN A 185 0.11 -16.38 4.10
CA GLN A 185 0.26 -17.40 5.14
C GLN A 185 0.72 -16.74 6.43
N SER A 186 -0.10 -16.82 7.48
CA SER A 186 0.30 -16.34 8.80
C SER A 186 1.52 -17.12 9.30
N MET A 187 2.46 -16.41 9.92
CA MET A 187 3.64 -16.99 10.55
C MET A 187 3.57 -16.92 12.08
N ASP A 188 2.41 -16.54 12.64
CA ASP A 188 2.21 -16.54 14.08
C ASP A 188 2.32 -17.98 14.59
N THR A 189 3.24 -18.20 15.53
CA THR A 189 3.36 -19.47 16.25
C THR A 189 2.40 -19.42 17.44
N ASN A 190 1.31 -20.19 17.38
CA ASN A 190 0.46 -20.47 18.54
C ASN A 190 1.24 -21.11 19.69
#